data_AF-A0A363TLC1-F1
#
_entry.id   AF-A0A363TLC1-F1
#
_cell.length_a   1.000
_cell.length_b   1.000
_cell.length_c   1.000
_cell.angle_alpha   90.00
_cell.angle_beta   90.00
_cell.angle_gamma   90.00
#
_symmetry.space_group_name_H-M   'P 1'
#
loop_
_entity.id
_entity.type
_entity.pdbx_description
1 polymer ?
#
loop_
_entity_poly.entity_id
_entity_poly.type
_entity_poly.pdbx_seq_one_letter_code
_entity_poly.pdbx_strand_id
1 'polypeptide(L)'
;MLATDNRRSETYYETKGTVFSALIEAIDLAQLARLDADAAREEIRDIVNEIIAIKNIVMSISEQEELLDDICNDVLGYGPLEPLLARDDIADIMVNGSGTVYIEVAGKIHKTGIRFRDNQQLLNICQRIVSQVGRRVDESSPICDARLADGSRV
;
A
#
# COMPACT_ATOMS: atom_id res chain seq x y z
N MET A 1 7.17 1.26 -23.80
CA MET A 1 5.74 1.58 -23.66
C MET A 1 5.63 2.36 -22.35
N LEU A 2 5.45 3.67 -22.41
CA LEU A 2 5.38 4.52 -21.21
C LEU A 2 4.17 4.05 -20.39
N ALA A 3 4.39 3.84 -19.09
CA ALA A 3 3.37 3.40 -18.14
C ALA A 3 2.07 4.16 -18.40
N THR A 4 1.00 3.41 -18.70
CA THR A 4 -0.35 3.94 -18.76
C THR A 4 -0.56 4.73 -17.48
N ASP A 5 -0.83 6.04 -17.60
CA ASP A 5 -1.16 6.90 -16.47
C ASP A 5 -2.51 6.41 -15.93
N ASN A 6 -2.50 5.34 -15.15
CA ASN A 6 -3.66 4.74 -14.52
C ASN A 6 -4.02 5.60 -13.30
N ARG A 7 -4.28 6.88 -13.56
CA ARG A 7 -4.75 7.81 -12.54
C ARG A 7 -6.15 7.39 -12.14
N ARG A 8 -6.20 6.62 -11.05
CA ARG A 8 -7.41 6.41 -10.26
C ARG A 8 -8.07 7.77 -10.01
N SER A 9 -9.41 7.81 -10.11
CA SER A 9 -10.17 9.04 -9.88
C SER A 9 -10.08 9.48 -8.42
N GLU A 10 -10.29 10.76 -8.13
CA GLU A 10 -10.38 11.25 -6.73
C GLU A 10 -11.47 10.48 -5.94
N THR A 11 -12.61 10.20 -6.59
CA THR A 11 -13.70 9.41 -6.01
C THR A 11 -13.27 8.00 -5.60
N TYR A 12 -12.36 7.38 -6.36
CA TYR A 12 -11.79 6.08 -5.98
C TYR A 12 -11.00 6.18 -4.68
N TYR A 13 -10.15 7.20 -4.54
CA TYR A 13 -9.36 7.41 -3.33
C TYR A 13 -10.23 7.75 -2.11
N GLU A 14 -11.29 8.55 -2.29
CA GLU A 14 -12.27 8.84 -1.23
C GLU A 14 -12.99 7.56 -0.78
N THR A 15 -13.39 6.72 -1.73
CA THR A 15 -14.06 5.44 -1.47
C THR A 15 -13.10 4.50 -0.75
N LYS A 16 -11.87 4.33 -1.26
CA LYS A 16 -10.82 3.53 -0.62
C LYS A 16 -10.53 4.00 0.79
N GLY A 17 -10.40 5.31 1.00
CA GLY A 17 -10.21 5.89 2.33
C GLY A 17 -11.36 5.57 3.29
N THR A 18 -12.60 5.68 2.81
CA THR A 18 -13.79 5.38 3.61
C THR A 18 -13.88 3.91 4.01
N VAL A 19 -13.60 3.00 3.07
CA VAL A 19 -13.60 1.55 3.32
C VAL A 19 -12.45 1.17 4.24
N PHE A 20 -11.25 1.69 3.99
CA PHE A 20 -10.07 1.41 4.82
C PHE A 20 -10.25 1.87 6.27
N SER A 21 -10.78 3.07 6.51
CA SER A 21 -11.01 3.53 7.89
C SER A 21 -11.99 2.62 8.62
N ALA A 22 -13.08 2.20 7.97
CA ALA A 22 -14.03 1.27 8.55
C ALA A 22 -13.42 -0.13 8.78
N LEU A 23 -12.52 -0.59 7.89
CA LEU A 23 -11.78 -1.84 8.07
C LEU A 23 -10.90 -1.78 9.31
N ILE A 24 -10.13 -0.70 9.50
CA ILE A 24 -9.25 -0.54 10.66
C ILE A 24 -10.04 -0.49 11.98
N GLU A 25 -11.26 0.06 11.96
CA GLU A 25 -12.16 0.05 13.12
C GLU A 25 -12.75 -1.35 13.41
N ALA A 26 -12.93 -2.18 12.38
CA ALA A 26 -13.54 -3.50 12.49
C ALA A 26 -12.53 -4.64 12.77
N ILE A 27 -11.28 -4.48 12.33
CA ILE A 27 -10.26 -5.55 12.36
C ILE A 27 -9.40 -5.51 13.62
N ASP A 28 -9.08 -6.69 14.16
CA ASP A 28 -8.04 -6.83 15.19
C ASP A 28 -6.69 -7.13 14.52
N LEU A 29 -5.86 -6.10 14.37
CA LEU A 29 -4.53 -6.21 13.77
C LEU A 29 -3.63 -7.24 14.48
N ALA A 30 -3.83 -7.48 15.78
CA ALA A 30 -3.03 -8.43 16.53
C ALA A 30 -3.44 -9.89 16.23
N GLN A 31 -4.70 -10.13 15.88
CA GLN A 31 -5.17 -11.42 15.39
C GLN A 31 -4.74 -11.64 13.94
N LEU A 32 -4.93 -10.62 13.09
CA LEU A 32 -4.56 -10.68 11.69
C LEU A 32 -3.07 -11.00 11.49
N ALA A 33 -2.20 -10.41 12.32
CA ALA A 33 -0.75 -10.66 12.27
C ALA A 33 -0.33 -12.10 12.65
N ARG A 34 -1.23 -12.92 13.18
CA ARG A 34 -0.97 -14.35 13.51
C ARG A 34 -1.38 -15.28 12.39
N LEU A 35 -2.15 -14.79 11.42
CA LEU A 35 -2.59 -15.56 10.27
C LEU A 35 -1.47 -15.62 9.23
N ASP A 36 -1.53 -16.64 8.37
CA ASP A 36 -0.77 -16.63 7.14
C ASP A 36 -1.38 -15.62 6.14
N ALA A 37 -0.64 -15.34 5.07
CA ALA A 37 -1.03 -14.31 4.11
C ALA A 37 -2.37 -14.60 3.42
N ASP A 38 -2.65 -15.88 3.13
CA ASP A 38 -3.87 -16.29 2.45
C ASP A 38 -5.09 -16.14 3.38
N ALA A 39 -4.98 -16.63 4.61
CA ALA A 39 -6.04 -16.48 5.62
C ALA A 39 -6.31 -15.02 5.98
N ALA A 40 -5.25 -14.21 6.15
CA ALA A 40 -5.40 -12.77 6.40
C ALA A 40 -6.09 -12.05 5.23
N ARG A 41 -5.80 -12.45 3.98
CA ARG A 41 -6.44 -11.88 2.79
C ARG A 41 -7.94 -12.22 2.73
N GLU A 42 -8.31 -13.46 3.04
CA GLU A 42 -9.73 -13.85 3.11
C GLU A 42 -10.49 -13.10 4.22
N GLU A 43 -9.89 -12.93 5.39
CA GLU A 43 -10.52 -12.16 6.47
C GLU A 43 -10.75 -10.68 6.08
N ILE A 44 -9.74 -10.04 5.46
CA ILE A 44 -9.89 -8.67 4.93
C ILE A 44 -11.00 -8.62 3.88
N ARG A 45 -11.07 -9.62 2.99
CA ARG A 45 -12.10 -9.71 1.94
C ARG A 45 -13.51 -9.72 2.53
N ASP A 46 -13.75 -10.57 3.52
CA ASP A 46 -15.06 -10.68 4.14
C ASP A 46 -15.49 -9.36 4.78
N ILE A 47 -14.59 -8.71 5.52
CA ILE A 47 -14.87 -7.42 6.17
C ILE A 47 -15.09 -6.31 5.13
N VAL A 48 -14.27 -6.24 4.08
CA VAL A 48 -14.42 -5.23 3.01
C VAL A 48 -15.76 -5.40 2.30
N ASN A 49 -16.17 -6.63 2.00
CA ASN A 49 -17.47 -6.92 1.39
C ASN A 49 -18.63 -6.47 2.27
N GLU A 50 -18.54 -6.74 3.58
CA GLU A 50 -19.53 -6.28 4.55
C GLU A 50 -19.61 -4.75 4.62
N ILE A 51 -18.47 -4.06 4.65
CA ILE A 51 -18.41 -2.59 4.66
C ILE A 51 -19.04 -1.99 3.41
N ILE A 52 -18.74 -2.54 2.22
CA ILE A 52 -19.31 -2.09 0.94
C ILE A 52 -20.83 -2.22 0.97
N ALA A 53 -21.34 -3.35 1.47
CA ALA A 53 -22.78 -3.59 1.60
C ALA A 53 -23.43 -2.62 2.59
N ILE A 54 -22.88 -2.45 3.80
CA ILE A 54 -23.42 -1.56 4.83
C ILE A 54 -23.43 -0.11 4.38
N LYS A 55 -22.38 0.35 3.70
CA LYS A 55 -22.26 1.73 3.22
C LYS A 55 -23.02 1.99 1.91
N ASN A 56 -23.67 0.97 1.33
CA ASN A 56 -24.39 1.04 0.05
C ASN A 56 -23.52 1.62 -1.08
N ILE A 57 -22.23 1.24 -1.11
CA ILE A 57 -21.31 1.72 -2.14
C ILE A 57 -21.59 0.92 -3.42
N VAL A 58 -21.87 1.63 -4.52
CA VAL A 58 -22.16 1.02 -5.82
C VAL A 58 -20.90 1.00 -6.65
N MET A 59 -20.44 -0.19 -7.02
CA MET A 59 -19.33 -0.41 -7.94
C MET A 59 -19.48 -1.77 -8.65
N SER A 60 -18.75 -1.96 -9.74
CA SER A 60 -18.65 -3.22 -10.45
C SER A 60 -17.81 -4.24 -9.67
N ILE A 61 -17.95 -5.53 -10.01
CA ILE A 61 -17.14 -6.61 -9.41
C ILE A 61 -15.64 -6.36 -9.63
N SER A 62 -15.26 -5.88 -10.82
CA SER A 62 -13.86 -5.57 -11.14
C SER A 62 -13.32 -4.44 -10.26
N GLU A 63 -14.10 -3.38 -10.02
CA GLU A 63 -13.68 -2.28 -9.14
C GLU A 63 -13.56 -2.72 -7.68
N GLN A 64 -14.42 -3.63 -7.24
CA GLN A 64 -14.38 -4.21 -5.90
C GLN A 64 -13.16 -5.11 -5.70
N GLU A 65 -12.83 -5.97 -6.67
CA GLU A 65 -11.62 -6.79 -6.63
C GLU A 65 -10.35 -5.92 -6.61
N GLU A 66 -10.29 -4.89 -7.45
CA GLU A 66 -9.17 -3.95 -7.46
C GLU A 66 -9.04 -3.18 -6.13
N LEU A 67 -10.17 -2.75 -5.56
CA LEU A 67 -10.20 -2.08 -4.26
C LEU A 67 -9.71 -3.02 -3.14
N LEU A 68 -10.14 -4.28 -3.18
CA LEU A 68 -9.71 -5.29 -2.22
C LEU A 68 -8.21 -5.53 -2.30
N ASP A 69 -7.67 -5.70 -3.51
CA ASP A 69 -6.24 -5.91 -3.73
C ASP A 69 -5.43 -4.72 -3.19
N ASP A 70 -5.87 -3.50 -3.48
CA ASP A 70 -5.28 -2.27 -2.97
C ASP A 70 -5.31 -2.17 -1.43
N ILE A 71 -6.42 -2.59 -0.80
CA ILE A 71 -6.54 -2.61 0.66
C ILE A 71 -5.65 -3.70 1.26
N CYS A 72 -5.59 -4.88 0.66
CA CYS A 72 -4.71 -5.96 1.09
C CYS A 72 -3.24 -5.52 1.04
N ASN A 73 -2.83 -4.85 -0.04
CA ASN A 73 -1.50 -4.29 -0.16
C ASN A 73 -1.21 -3.26 0.94
N ASP A 74 -2.17 -2.41 1.29
CA ASP A 74 -2.01 -1.43 2.37
C ASP A 74 -1.87 -2.09 3.75
N VAL A 75 -2.65 -3.13 4.02
CA VAL A 75 -2.68 -3.80 5.34
C VAL A 75 -1.54 -4.79 5.51
N LEU A 76 -1.26 -5.61 4.50
CA LEU A 76 -0.33 -6.74 4.57
C LEU A 76 1.02 -6.47 3.90
N GLY A 77 1.05 -5.61 2.88
CA GLY A 77 2.23 -5.38 2.02
C GLY A 77 2.89 -4.02 2.20
N TYR A 78 3.43 -3.47 1.11
CA TYR A 78 4.02 -2.12 1.04
C TYR A 78 3.06 -1.09 0.42
N GLY A 79 1.76 -1.37 0.45
CA GLY A 79 0.71 -0.46 -0.01
C GLY A 79 0.86 -0.08 -1.48
N PRO A 80 0.81 1.21 -1.82
CA PRO A 80 0.89 1.67 -3.21
C PRO A 80 2.21 1.35 -3.93
N LEU A 81 3.24 0.89 -3.22
CA LEU A 81 4.53 0.53 -3.80
C LEU A 81 4.57 -0.90 -4.36
N GLU A 82 3.65 -1.79 -3.96
CA GLU A 82 3.63 -3.20 -4.39
C GLU A 82 3.75 -3.38 -5.93
N PRO A 83 2.99 -2.65 -6.76
CA PRO A 83 3.10 -2.79 -8.22
C PRO A 83 4.45 -2.34 -8.79
N LEU A 84 5.17 -1.46 -8.08
CA LEU A 84 6.51 -1.02 -8.48
C LEU A 84 7.58 -2.02 -8.02
N LEU A 85 7.42 -2.59 -6.82
CA LEU A 85 8.34 -3.60 -6.29
C LEU A 85 8.29 -4.91 -7.09
N ALA A 86 7.13 -5.25 -7.67
CA ALA A 86 6.98 -6.43 -8.53
C ALA A 86 7.66 -6.31 -9.92
N ARG A 87 8.28 -5.17 -10.24
CA ARG A 87 8.86 -4.90 -11.56
C ARG A 87 10.39 -5.01 -11.55
N ASP A 88 10.90 -6.03 -12.23
CA ASP A 88 12.35 -6.29 -12.37
C ASP A 88 13.10 -5.22 -13.21
N ASP A 89 12.38 -4.38 -13.96
CA ASP A 89 13.00 -3.34 -14.80
C ASP A 89 13.32 -2.04 -14.04
N ILE A 90 12.87 -1.93 -12.78
CA ILE A 90 13.09 -0.77 -11.93
C ILE A 90 14.37 -0.95 -11.11
N ALA A 91 15.29 0.01 -11.23
CA ALA A 91 16.54 0.04 -10.47
C ALA A 91 16.37 0.67 -9.08
N ASP A 92 15.64 1.79 -9.01
CA ASP A 92 15.41 2.54 -7.77
C ASP A 92 13.97 3.05 -7.68
N ILE A 93 13.41 3.09 -6.47
CA ILE A 93 12.13 3.73 -6.14
C ILE A 93 12.40 4.86 -5.15
N MET A 94 12.00 6.07 -5.49
CA MET A 94 12.22 7.27 -4.68
C MET A 94 10.88 7.89 -4.29
N VAL A 95 10.59 7.95 -3.00
CA VAL A 95 9.36 8.56 -2.46
C VAL A 95 9.70 9.91 -1.82
N ASN A 96 9.19 10.99 -2.40
CA ASN A 96 9.34 12.34 -1.88
C ASN A 96 8.00 12.85 -1.34
N GLY A 97 7.62 12.29 -0.18
CA GLY A 97 6.31 12.50 0.44
C GLY A 97 5.18 11.69 -0.20
N SER A 98 4.00 11.74 0.42
CA SER A 98 2.84 10.93 0.02
C SER A 98 2.34 11.16 -1.40
N GLY A 99 2.57 12.34 -1.97
CA GLY A 99 2.06 12.70 -3.30
C GLY A 99 3.04 12.52 -4.46
N THR A 100 4.30 12.16 -4.21
CA THR A 100 5.34 12.19 -5.26
C THR A 100 6.25 10.97 -5.19
N VAL A 101 6.12 10.08 -6.17
CA VAL A 101 6.96 8.88 -6.32
C VAL A 101 7.64 8.88 -7.67
N TYR A 102 8.94 8.61 -7.69
CA TYR A 102 9.77 8.44 -8.88
C TYR A 102 10.35 7.03 -8.94
N ILE A 103 10.66 6.58 -10.15
CA ILE A 103 11.37 5.33 -10.41
C ILE A 103 12.54 5.58 -11.34
N GLU A 104 13.61 4.81 -11.19
CA GLU A 104 14.68 4.75 -12.18
C GLU A 104 14.52 3.50 -13.05
N VAL A 105 14.47 3.68 -14.37
CA VAL A 105 14.44 2.59 -15.36
C VAL A 105 15.52 2.86 -16.40
N ALA A 106 16.45 1.91 -16.56
CA ALA A 106 17.55 2.01 -17.52
C ALA A 106 18.35 3.34 -17.43
N GLY A 107 18.68 3.79 -16.21
CA GLY A 107 19.45 5.02 -15.98
C GLY A 107 18.66 6.32 -16.11
N LYS A 108 17.32 6.26 -16.24
CA LYS A 108 16.45 7.43 -16.39
C LYS A 108 15.42 7.51 -15.29
N ILE A 109 15.26 8.69 -14.71
CA ILE A 109 14.27 8.97 -13.68
C ILE A 109 12.92 9.30 -14.34
N HIS A 110 11.88 8.60 -13.90
CA HIS A 110 10.50 8.77 -14.33
C HIS A 110 9.60 9.08 -13.14
N LYS A 111 8.77 10.11 -13.25
CA LYS A 111 7.68 10.34 -12.29
C LYS A 111 6.59 9.29 -12.50
N THR A 112 6.11 8.70 -11.43
CA THR A 112 5.01 7.72 -11.47
C THR A 112 3.66 8.39 -11.19
N GLY A 113 2.58 7.65 -11.46
CA GLY A 113 1.22 8.01 -11.03
C GLY A 113 0.86 7.53 -9.61
N ILE A 114 1.77 6.81 -8.94
CA ILE A 114 1.54 6.24 -7.60
C ILE A 114 1.47 7.36 -6.56
N ARG A 115 0.48 7.23 -5.67
CA ARG A 115 0.27 8.13 -4.53
C ARG A 115 -0.13 7.33 -3.30
N PHE A 116 0.37 7.79 -2.17
CA PHE A 116 -0.12 7.38 -0.86
C PHE A 116 -1.35 8.21 -0.53
N ARG A 117 -2.23 7.66 0.30
CA ARG A 117 -3.42 8.37 0.82
C ARG A 117 -3.00 9.62 1.59
N ASP A 118 -2.02 9.47 2.47
CA ASP A 118 -1.53 10.52 3.35
C ASP A 118 -0.10 10.21 3.82
N ASN A 119 0.51 11.15 4.54
CA ASN A 119 1.84 10.96 5.10
C ASN A 119 1.87 9.89 6.21
N GLN A 120 0.73 9.61 6.85
CA GLN A 120 0.64 8.59 7.89
C GLN A 120 0.79 7.18 7.30
N GLN A 121 0.17 6.92 6.15
CA GLN A 121 0.34 5.67 5.42
C GLN A 121 1.80 5.47 5.00
N LEU A 122 2.43 6.51 4.47
CA LEU A 122 3.85 6.47 4.12
C LEU A 122 4.72 6.13 5.33
N LEU A 123 4.52 6.82 6.46
CA LEU A 123 5.21 6.55 7.72
C LEU A 123 5.00 5.12 8.22
N ASN A 124 3.77 4.60 8.16
CA ASN A 124 3.45 3.25 8.58
C ASN A 124 4.21 2.20 7.73
N ILE A 125 4.31 2.43 6.41
CA ILE A 125 5.08 1.57 5.50
C ILE A 125 6.58 1.65 5.83
N CYS A 126 7.13 2.85 6.02
CA CYS A 126 8.52 3.01 6.44
C CYS A 126 8.81 2.27 7.77
N GLN A 127 7.92 2.40 8.75
CA GLN A 127 8.01 1.69 10.03
C GLN A 127 7.96 0.16 9.87
N ARG A 128 7.11 -0.35 8.97
CA ARG A 128 7.01 -1.78 8.66
C ARG A 128 8.29 -2.32 8.03
N ILE A 129 8.88 -1.58 7.10
CA ILE A 129 10.14 -1.95 6.45
C ILE A 129 11.28 -2.03 7.48
N VAL A 130 11.44 -1.01 8.33
CA VAL A 130 12.52 -1.01 9.32
C VAL A 130 12.29 -2.00 10.46
N SER A 131 11.04 -2.28 10.83
CA SER A 131 10.73 -3.22 11.93
C SER A 131 11.06 -4.66 11.56
N GLN A 132 10.93 -5.05 10.29
CA GLN A 132 11.34 -6.37 9.79
C GLN A 132 12.84 -6.64 9.99
N VAL A 133 13.67 -5.60 9.98
CA VAL A 133 15.12 -5.69 10.24
C VAL A 133 15.49 -5.31 11.68
N GLY A 134 14.52 -5.22 12.58
CA GLY A 134 14.73 -4.90 14.00
C GLY A 134 15.17 -3.45 14.28
N ARG A 135 14.88 -2.53 13.35
CA ARG A 135 15.21 -1.10 13.46
C ARG A 135 13.95 -0.26 13.67
N ARG A 136 14.14 1.03 13.96
CA ARG A 136 13.06 2.01 14.17
C ARG A 136 13.35 3.29 13.41
N VAL A 137 12.29 3.93 12.93
CA VAL A 137 12.32 5.25 12.31
C VAL A 137 11.15 6.07 12.86
N ASP A 138 11.46 7.23 13.38
CA ASP A 138 10.50 8.17 13.97
C ASP A 138 11.06 9.60 13.94
N GLU A 139 10.32 10.56 14.48
CA GLU A 139 10.74 11.97 14.50
C GLU A 139 12.07 12.21 15.25
N SER A 140 12.42 11.33 16.20
CA SER A 140 13.68 11.41 16.95
C SER A 140 14.84 10.74 16.23
N SER A 141 14.57 9.76 15.36
CA SER A 141 15.54 9.04 14.54
C SER A 141 15.05 8.95 13.08
N PRO A 142 15.20 10.03 12.29
CA PRO A 142 14.56 10.14 10.98
C PRO A 142 15.28 9.40 9.84
N ILE A 143 16.50 8.90 10.09
CA ILE A 143 17.35 8.25 9.08
C ILE A 143 17.59 6.81 9.50
N CYS A 144 17.30 5.87 8.59
CA CYS A 144 17.50 4.44 8.81
C CYS A 144 17.80 3.75 7.48
N ASP A 145 18.80 2.86 7.45
CA ASP A 145 18.99 1.89 6.36
C ASP A 145 18.31 0.57 6.72
N ALA A 146 17.63 -0.06 5.76
CA ALA A 146 16.96 -1.35 5.90
C ALA A 146 17.11 -2.22 4.65
N ARG A 147 16.52 -3.43 4.71
CA ARG A 147 16.37 -4.33 3.57
C ARG A 147 14.97 -4.92 3.57
N LEU A 148 14.41 -5.05 2.38
CA LEU A 148 13.16 -5.75 2.13
C LEU A 148 13.39 -7.27 2.09
N ALA A 149 12.30 -8.03 2.12
CA ALA A 149 12.33 -9.49 2.09
C ALA A 149 12.93 -10.08 0.79
N ASP A 150 12.84 -9.35 -0.32
CA ASP A 150 13.46 -9.69 -1.61
C ASP A 150 14.98 -9.38 -1.65
N GLY A 151 15.52 -8.73 -0.63
CA GLY A 151 16.92 -8.33 -0.50
C GLY A 151 17.23 -6.90 -0.96
N SER A 152 16.25 -6.20 -1.53
CA SER A 152 16.35 -4.79 -1.95
C SER A 152 16.72 -3.88 -0.78
N ARG A 153 17.47 -2.82 -1.04
CA ARG A 153 17.90 -1.84 -0.02
C ARG A 153 16.89 -0.69 0.04
N VAL A 154 16.58 -0.24 1.25
CA VAL A 154 15.68 0.88 1.54
C VAL A 154 16.33 1.82 2.53
#